data_AF-A0A820K0A1-F1
#
_entry.id   AF-A0A820K0A1-F1
#
_cell.length_a   1.000
_cell.length_b   1.000
_cell.length_c   1.000
_cell.angle_alpha   90.00
_cell.angle_beta   90.00
_cell.angle_gamma   90.00
#
_symmetry.space_group_name_H-M   'P 1'
#
loop_
_entity.id
_entity.type
_entity.pdbx_description
1 polymer ?
#
loop_
_entity_poly.entity_id
_entity_poly.type
_entity_poly.pdbx_seq_one_letter_code
_entity_poly.pdbx_strand_id
1 'polypeptide(L)'
;MGHSKHKKHHHRHRSKDKSDADDDRKQHRSRRSPSSDRSSSTSDEEEYREKPISTKGKTMEQIEEERQIMKNERRRRREVRKGYETPHEKRQRRLAKKLEKERRQKAALGWDSEHLGMTNANNPFGDERLLETFVWGKKLQKKGLSDVPPEHLKVMTAQRVEENKVELEKLKKQRLERER
;
A
#
# COMPACT_ATOMS: atom_id res chain seq x y z
N MET A 1 -59.83 -1.32 -19.84
CA MET A 1 -59.13 -2.63 -19.90
C MET A 1 -57.82 -2.47 -20.65
N GLY A 2 -56.71 -2.96 -20.08
CA GLY A 2 -55.47 -3.32 -20.77
C GLY A 2 -54.65 -2.25 -21.49
N HIS A 3 -53.79 -1.51 -20.78
CA HIS A 3 -52.62 -0.88 -21.40
C HIS A 3 -51.43 -1.85 -21.39
N SER A 4 -51.20 -2.52 -22.54
CA SER A 4 -50.03 -3.35 -22.79
C SER A 4 -48.81 -2.47 -23.07
N LYS A 5 -47.83 -2.47 -22.16
CA LYS A 5 -46.55 -1.76 -22.33
C LYS A 5 -45.52 -2.70 -22.97
N HIS A 6 -45.35 -2.59 -24.29
CA HIS A 6 -44.19 -3.19 -24.97
C HIS A 6 -42.90 -2.44 -24.59
N LYS A 7 -41.99 -3.11 -23.87
CA LYS A 7 -40.60 -2.66 -23.67
C LYS A 7 -39.80 -2.88 -24.97
N LYS A 8 -39.49 -1.82 -25.70
CA LYS A 8 -38.48 -1.84 -26.77
C LYS A 8 -37.09 -1.86 -26.13
N HIS A 9 -36.34 -2.94 -26.35
CA HIS A 9 -34.94 -3.04 -25.97
C HIS A 9 -34.08 -2.24 -26.96
N HIS A 10 -33.55 -1.10 -26.52
CA HIS A 10 -32.54 -0.36 -27.30
C HIS A 10 -31.15 -0.93 -27.00
N HIS A 11 -30.61 -1.70 -27.96
CA HIS A 11 -29.21 -2.07 -28.00
C HIS A 11 -28.38 -0.81 -28.33
N ARG A 12 -27.74 -0.21 -27.32
CA ARG A 12 -26.73 0.83 -27.54
C ARG A 12 -25.39 0.18 -27.88
N HIS A 13 -25.09 0.11 -29.17
CA HIS A 13 -23.75 -0.09 -29.68
C HIS A 13 -22.88 1.09 -29.20
N ARG A 14 -21.88 0.81 -28.36
CA ARG A 14 -20.89 1.79 -27.94
C ARG A 14 -19.72 1.72 -28.93
N SER A 15 -19.75 2.61 -29.91
CA SER A 15 -18.64 2.89 -30.82
C SER A 15 -17.38 3.17 -30.01
N LYS A 16 -16.32 2.44 -30.35
CA LYS A 16 -14.99 2.55 -29.74
C LYS A 16 -14.18 3.52 -30.58
N ASP A 17 -14.29 4.80 -30.24
CA ASP A 17 -13.48 5.85 -30.84
C ASP A 17 -12.04 5.69 -30.33
N LYS A 18 -11.14 5.41 -31.27
CA LYS A 18 -9.69 5.37 -31.06
C LYS A 18 -9.18 6.78 -31.31
N SER A 19 -9.04 7.57 -30.26
CA SER A 19 -8.23 8.77 -30.31
C SER A 19 -6.76 8.39 -30.04
N ASP A 20 -5.97 8.39 -31.11
CA ASP A 20 -4.51 8.56 -31.06
C ASP A 20 -4.21 9.81 -30.23
N ALA A 21 -3.52 9.63 -29.10
CA ALA A 21 -3.02 10.73 -28.29
C ALA A 21 -1.51 10.62 -28.26
N ASP A 22 -0.91 11.56 -29.00
CA ASP A 22 0.50 11.74 -29.25
C ASP A 22 1.39 11.73 -28.00
N ASP A 23 2.57 11.19 -28.25
CA ASP A 23 3.73 10.99 -27.41
C ASP A 23 4.40 12.32 -27.06
N ASP A 24 4.04 12.93 -25.93
CA ASP A 24 4.78 14.10 -25.43
C ASP A 24 4.91 14.14 -23.89
N ARG A 25 5.61 13.14 -23.35
CA ARG A 25 6.08 13.16 -21.95
C ARG A 25 7.53 12.74 -21.84
N LYS A 26 8.44 13.59 -22.30
CA LYS A 26 9.85 13.51 -21.92
C LYS A 26 10.30 14.81 -21.24
N GLN A 27 10.96 14.60 -20.09
CA GLN A 27 11.79 15.56 -19.34
C GLN A 27 11.21 16.13 -18.04
N HIS A 28 10.88 15.25 -17.09
CA HIS A 28 11.18 15.53 -15.69
C HIS A 28 12.46 14.78 -15.31
N ARG A 29 13.57 15.52 -15.28
CA ARG A 29 14.86 15.08 -14.73
C ARG A 29 14.64 14.65 -13.27
N SER A 30 14.64 13.36 -13.01
CA SER A 30 14.66 12.82 -11.66
C SER A 30 15.95 13.28 -10.99
N ARG A 31 15.84 14.18 -10.01
CA ARG A 31 16.87 14.34 -8.98
C ARG A 31 16.94 13.02 -8.22
N ARG A 32 17.89 12.17 -8.61
CA ARG A 32 18.22 10.92 -7.95
C ARG A 32 18.84 11.28 -6.60
N SER A 33 18.02 11.50 -5.59
CA SER A 33 18.50 11.44 -4.21
C SER A 33 19.10 10.04 -4.01
N PRO A 34 20.30 9.89 -3.42
CA PRO A 34 20.85 8.59 -3.12
C PRO A 34 19.91 7.90 -2.14
N SER A 35 19.14 6.94 -2.63
CA SER A 35 18.34 6.08 -1.77
C SER A 35 19.32 5.32 -0.89
N SER A 36 19.33 5.65 0.40
CA SER A 36 19.80 4.70 1.39
C SER A 36 19.09 3.39 1.10
N ASP A 37 19.85 2.33 0.80
CA ASP A 37 19.36 0.98 0.58
C ASP A 37 18.71 0.49 1.87
N ARG A 38 17.48 0.95 2.13
CA ARG A 38 16.59 0.38 3.13
C ARG A 38 16.17 -0.97 2.58
N SER A 39 17.03 -1.95 2.82
CA SER A 39 16.75 -3.36 2.59
C SER A 39 15.37 -3.66 3.15
N SER A 40 14.40 -3.92 2.26
CA SER A 40 13.11 -4.42 2.69
C SER A 40 13.35 -5.83 3.20
N SER A 41 13.57 -6.00 4.49
CA SER A 41 13.43 -7.30 5.12
C SER A 41 11.98 -7.71 4.93
N THR A 42 11.80 -8.67 4.04
CA THR A 42 10.55 -9.40 3.93
C THR A 42 10.56 -10.33 5.13
N SER A 43 9.68 -10.08 6.10
CA SER A 43 9.54 -10.79 7.40
C SER A 43 9.13 -12.27 7.27
N ASP A 44 9.43 -12.91 6.15
CA ASP A 44 9.12 -14.32 5.86
C ASP A 44 10.25 -15.27 6.32
N GLU A 45 11.30 -14.75 6.97
CA GLU A 45 12.54 -15.48 7.25
C GLU A 45 12.92 -15.33 8.74
N GLU A 46 12.01 -15.72 9.64
CA GLU A 46 12.30 -15.88 11.08
C GLU A 46 13.11 -17.15 11.38
N GLU A 47 13.37 -18.02 10.39
CA GLU A 47 14.06 -19.29 10.62
C GLU A 47 15.60 -19.18 10.57
N TYR A 48 16.16 -18.11 9.99
CA TYR A 48 17.62 -17.93 9.88
C TYR A 48 18.02 -16.48 10.12
N ARG A 49 18.16 -16.11 11.39
CA ARG A 49 18.80 -14.85 11.80
C ARG A 49 20.27 -14.88 11.39
N GLU A 50 20.58 -14.28 10.24
CA GLU A 50 21.94 -14.26 9.70
C GLU A 50 22.92 -13.60 10.67
N LYS A 51 24.13 -14.19 10.77
CA LYS A 51 25.22 -13.63 11.56
C LYS A 51 25.64 -12.29 10.93
N PRO A 52 25.82 -11.22 11.72
CA PRO A 52 26.23 -9.93 11.19
C PRO A 52 27.59 -10.05 10.48
N ILE A 53 27.70 -9.42 9.31
CA ILE A 53 28.94 -9.36 8.52
C ILE A 53 30.02 -8.72 9.39
N SER A 54 31.10 -9.45 9.65
CA SER A 54 32.24 -8.93 10.41
C SER A 54 32.96 -7.86 9.59
N THR A 55 32.91 -6.62 10.05
CA THR A 55 33.54 -5.45 9.42
C THR A 55 34.97 -5.22 9.89
N LYS A 56 35.46 -6.00 10.86
CA LYS A 56 36.74 -5.77 11.50
C LYS A 56 37.88 -6.15 10.56
N GLY A 57 38.66 -5.16 10.13
CA GLY A 57 39.86 -5.35 9.31
C GLY A 57 39.62 -5.52 7.81
N LYS A 58 38.39 -5.30 7.31
CA LYS A 58 38.05 -5.40 5.88
C LYS A 58 37.94 -4.03 5.24
N THR A 59 38.35 -3.92 3.98
CA THR A 59 38.16 -2.70 3.19
C THR A 59 36.69 -2.53 2.80
N MET A 60 36.27 -1.30 2.46
CA MET A 60 34.89 -1.03 2.03
C MET A 60 34.47 -1.89 0.84
N GLU A 61 35.39 -2.10 -0.10
CA GLU A 61 35.18 -2.92 -1.30
C GLU A 61 34.93 -4.39 -0.94
N GLN A 62 35.70 -4.96 -0.02
CA GLN A 62 35.50 -6.34 0.46
C GLN A 62 34.14 -6.51 1.16
N ILE A 63 33.71 -5.51 1.93
CA ILE A 63 32.40 -5.53 2.59
C ILE A 63 31.27 -5.49 1.54
N GLU A 64 31.44 -4.70 0.48
CA GLU A 64 30.47 -4.61 -0.61
C GLU A 64 30.41 -5.91 -1.41
N GLU A 65 31.55 -6.51 -1.74
CA GLU A 65 31.62 -7.81 -2.41
C GLU A 65 30.93 -8.91 -1.60
N GLU A 66 31.21 -9.01 -0.30
CA GLU A 66 30.54 -9.95 0.59
C GLU A 66 29.02 -9.72 0.60
N ARG A 67 28.59 -8.45 0.61
CA ARG A 67 27.17 -8.09 0.52
C ARG A 67 26.55 -8.54 -0.81
N GLN A 68 27.27 -8.43 -1.93
CA GLN A 68 26.80 -8.90 -3.23
C GLN A 68 26.71 -10.42 -3.29
N ILE A 69 27.71 -11.12 -2.75
CA ILE A 69 27.73 -12.59 -2.67
C ILE A 69 26.53 -13.09 -1.86
N MET A 70 26.30 -12.54 -0.66
CA MET A 70 25.15 -12.88 0.18
C MET A 70 23.81 -12.60 -0.52
N LYS A 71 23.72 -11.48 -1.25
CA LYS A 71 22.52 -11.12 -2.03
C LYS A 71 22.26 -12.12 -3.16
N ASN A 72 23.30 -12.54 -3.87
CA ASN A 72 23.22 -13.50 -4.95
C ASN A 72 22.88 -14.90 -4.43
N GLU A 73 23.47 -15.31 -3.31
CA GLU A 73 23.14 -16.56 -2.64
C GLU A 73 21.67 -16.59 -2.20
N ARG A 74 21.18 -15.51 -1.59
CA ARG A 74 19.77 -15.37 -1.21
C ARG A 74 18.84 -15.44 -2.42
N ARG A 75 19.23 -14.86 -3.55
CA ARG A 75 18.46 -14.95 -4.79
C ARG A 75 18.42 -16.40 -5.29
N ARG A 76 19.56 -17.09 -5.34
CA ARG A 76 19.66 -18.49 -5.75
C ARG A 76 18.80 -19.39 -4.86
N ARG A 77 18.88 -19.24 -3.53
CA ARG A 77 18.05 -20.00 -2.57
C ARG A 77 16.56 -19.79 -2.80
N ARG A 78 16.13 -18.54 -3.04
CA ARG A 78 14.74 -18.24 -3.40
C ARG A 78 14.33 -18.90 -4.70
N GLU A 79 15.17 -18.92 -5.72
CA GLU A 79 14.87 -19.56 -7.00
C GLU A 79 14.73 -21.07 -6.85
N VAL A 80 15.63 -21.70 -6.09
CA VAL A 80 15.56 -23.12 -5.72
C VAL A 80 14.26 -23.45 -4.98
N ARG A 81 13.94 -22.71 -3.91
CA ARG A 81 12.69 -22.91 -3.14
C ARG A 81 11.44 -22.78 -4.01
N LYS A 82 11.42 -21.79 -4.92
CA LYS A 82 10.30 -21.55 -5.83
C LYS A 82 10.21 -22.58 -6.97
N GLY A 83 11.32 -23.22 -7.33
CA GLY A 83 11.37 -24.28 -8.33
C GLY A 83 10.73 -25.58 -7.83
N TYR A 84 10.82 -25.85 -6.52
CA TYR A 84 10.22 -27.03 -5.89
C TYR A 84 8.78 -26.80 -5.39
N GLU A 85 8.23 -25.58 -5.46
CA GLU A 85 6.85 -25.30 -5.03
C GLU A 85 5.82 -25.97 -5.95
N THR A 86 4.86 -26.65 -5.33
CA THR A 86 3.67 -27.13 -6.04
C THR A 86 2.78 -25.96 -6.51
N PRO A 87 1.92 -26.15 -7.53
CA PRO A 87 0.99 -25.11 -7.97
C PRO A 87 0.05 -24.60 -6.85
N HIS A 88 -0.29 -25.45 -5.88
CA HIS A 88 -1.09 -25.10 -4.72
C HIS A 88 -0.33 -24.18 -3.76
N GLU A 89 0.90 -24.52 -3.39
CA GLU A 89 1.76 -23.70 -2.53
C GLU A 89 2.07 -22.34 -3.17
N LYS A 90 2.27 -22.31 -4.49
CA LYS A 90 2.43 -21.07 -5.25
C LYS A 90 1.21 -20.15 -5.12
N ARG A 91 -0.02 -20.70 -5.07
CA ARG A 91 -1.25 -19.94 -4.81
C ARG A 91 -1.29 -19.42 -3.38
N GLN A 92 -1.00 -20.27 -2.39
CA GLN A 92 -0.96 -19.87 -0.98
C GLN A 92 0.05 -18.73 -0.75
N ARG A 93 1.26 -18.82 -1.33
CA ARG A 93 2.25 -17.73 -1.26
C ARG A 93 1.76 -16.45 -1.91
N ARG A 94 1.05 -16.52 -3.04
CA ARG A 94 0.47 -15.32 -3.69
C ARG A 94 -0.59 -14.68 -2.81
N LEU A 95 -1.44 -15.48 -2.16
CA LEU A 95 -2.44 -15.00 -1.21
C LEU A 95 -1.77 -14.35 0.01
N ALA A 96 -0.80 -15.01 0.64
CA ALA A 96 -0.03 -14.46 1.76
C ALA A 96 0.65 -13.14 1.39
N LYS A 97 1.32 -13.07 0.23
CA LYS A 97 1.94 -11.83 -0.27
C LYS A 97 0.91 -10.72 -0.54
N LYS A 98 -0.31 -11.07 -0.97
CA LYS A 98 -1.39 -10.11 -1.18
C LYS A 98 -1.88 -9.57 0.17
N LEU A 99 -2.12 -10.43 1.14
CA LEU A 99 -2.52 -10.06 2.49
C LEU A 99 -1.47 -9.21 3.19
N GLU A 100 -0.18 -9.55 3.08
CA GLU A 100 0.89 -8.76 3.69
C GLU A 100 1.04 -7.37 3.04
N LYS A 101 0.86 -7.27 1.72
CA LYS A 101 0.82 -5.97 1.04
C LYS A 101 -0.37 -5.12 1.48
N GLU A 102 -1.50 -5.75 1.74
CA GLU A 102 -2.70 -5.09 2.25
C GLU A 102 -2.48 -4.64 3.70
N ARG A 103 -1.92 -5.49 4.55
CA ARG A 103 -1.52 -5.18 5.93
C ARG A 103 -0.54 -4.00 5.97
N ARG A 104 0.48 -4.01 5.11
CA ARG A 104 1.46 -2.92 5.02
C ARG A 104 0.83 -1.59 4.56
N GLN A 105 -0.11 -1.64 3.63
CA GLN A 105 -0.84 -0.43 3.20
C GLN A 105 -1.73 0.10 4.34
N LYS A 106 -2.45 -0.79 5.04
CA LYS A 106 -3.26 -0.44 6.22
C LYS A 106 -2.41 0.18 7.34
N ALA A 107 -1.30 -0.47 7.69
CA ALA A 107 -0.37 0.04 8.70
C ALA A 107 0.19 1.42 8.34
N ALA A 108 0.50 1.67 7.06
CA ALA A 108 0.98 2.98 6.60
C ALA A 108 -0.08 4.09 6.70
N LEU A 109 -1.36 3.75 6.74
CA LEU A 109 -2.47 4.66 6.98
C LEU A 109 -2.76 4.87 8.48
N GLY A 110 -1.95 4.29 9.37
CA GLY A 110 -2.12 4.38 10.83
C GLY A 110 -3.21 3.44 11.38
N TRP A 111 -3.64 2.45 10.60
CA TRP A 111 -4.60 1.44 11.02
C TRP A 111 -3.87 0.37 11.84
N ASP A 112 -3.53 0.70 13.08
CA ASP A 112 -2.97 -0.25 14.03
C ASP A 112 -4.06 -0.83 14.94
N SER A 113 -3.87 -2.11 15.29
CA SER A 113 -4.56 -3.06 16.20
C SER A 113 -6.02 -2.82 16.62
N GLU A 114 -6.41 -1.63 17.04
CA GLU A 114 -7.72 -1.31 17.63
C GLU A 114 -8.89 -1.41 16.63
N HIS A 115 -8.60 -1.29 15.32
CA HIS A 115 -9.60 -1.36 14.24
C HIS A 115 -9.55 -2.67 13.43
N LEU A 116 -8.70 -3.63 13.81
CA LEU A 116 -8.48 -4.87 13.03
C LEU A 116 -9.65 -5.86 13.09
N GLY A 117 -10.60 -5.68 14.02
CA GLY A 117 -11.77 -6.56 14.17
C GLY A 117 -12.85 -6.33 13.13
N MET A 118 -12.89 -5.15 12.49
CA MET A 118 -13.83 -4.84 11.42
C MET A 118 -13.10 -4.87 10.08
N THR A 119 -13.31 -5.96 9.36
CA THR A 119 -12.91 -6.15 7.97
C THR A 119 -14.11 -5.90 7.06
N ASN A 120 -13.87 -5.55 5.80
CA ASN A 120 -14.97 -5.45 4.81
C ASN A 120 -15.78 -6.77 4.69
N ALA A 121 -15.19 -7.91 5.06
CA ALA A 121 -15.81 -9.23 4.92
C ALA A 121 -16.64 -9.67 6.13
N ASN A 122 -16.52 -9.01 7.29
CA ASN A 122 -17.27 -9.34 8.51
C ASN A 122 -18.11 -8.14 9.00
N ASN A 123 -18.44 -7.22 8.10
CA ASN A 123 -19.30 -6.10 8.38
C ASN A 123 -20.77 -6.57 8.46
N PRO A 124 -21.45 -6.45 9.62
CA PRO A 124 -22.84 -6.89 9.78
C PRO A 124 -23.83 -6.13 8.89
N PHE A 125 -23.44 -4.97 8.36
CA PHE A 125 -24.27 -4.16 7.45
C PHE A 125 -24.01 -4.45 5.96
N GLY A 126 -23.10 -5.40 5.65
CA GLY A 126 -22.81 -5.79 4.27
C GLY A 126 -22.14 -4.71 3.41
N ASP A 127 -21.57 -3.66 4.01
CA ASP A 127 -20.83 -2.64 3.26
C ASP A 127 -19.40 -3.14 2.93
N GLU A 128 -19.19 -3.38 1.63
CA GLU A 128 -17.94 -3.85 1.02
C GLU A 128 -16.81 -2.79 1.04
N ARG A 129 -17.14 -1.52 1.30
CA ARG A 129 -16.23 -0.38 1.23
C ARG A 129 -15.99 0.28 2.58
N LEU A 130 -16.28 -0.41 3.69
CA LEU A 130 -16.09 0.10 5.05
C LEU A 130 -14.66 0.66 5.29
N LEU A 131 -13.65 0.03 4.69
CA LEU A 131 -12.25 0.43 4.82
C LEU A 131 -11.83 1.56 3.85
N GLU A 132 -12.69 1.98 2.93
CA GLU A 132 -12.37 3.08 2.00
C GLU A 132 -12.44 4.44 2.70
N THR A 133 -11.60 5.38 2.25
CA THR A 133 -11.61 6.74 2.79
C THR A 133 -12.89 7.47 2.37
N PHE A 134 -13.70 7.88 3.34
CA PHE A 134 -14.93 8.61 3.07
C PHE A 134 -14.62 9.99 2.45
N VAL A 135 -15.30 10.30 1.34
CA VAL A 135 -15.16 11.56 0.63
C VAL A 135 -16.41 12.40 0.80
N TRP A 136 -16.28 13.54 1.47
CA TRP A 136 -17.37 14.50 1.60
C TRP A 136 -17.44 15.45 0.40
N GLY A 137 -18.15 15.04 -0.65
CA GLY A 137 -18.26 15.78 -1.91
C GLY A 137 -18.65 17.26 -1.75
N LYS A 138 -19.73 17.54 -1.00
CA LYS A 138 -20.17 18.93 -0.73
C LYS A 138 -19.10 19.79 -0.03
N LYS A 139 -18.33 19.19 0.89
CA LYS A 139 -17.23 19.88 1.59
C LYS A 139 -16.08 20.17 0.64
N LEU A 140 -15.75 19.25 -0.27
CA LEU A 140 -14.73 19.48 -1.30
C LEU A 140 -15.16 20.58 -2.27
N GLN A 141 -16.42 20.57 -2.72
CA GLN A 141 -16.99 21.63 -3.54
C GLN A 141 -16.90 23.00 -2.85
N LYS A 142 -17.33 23.09 -1.58
CA LYS A 142 -17.24 24.35 -0.81
C LYS A 142 -15.79 24.83 -0.64
N LYS A 143 -14.82 23.92 -0.59
CA LYS A 143 -13.40 24.27 -0.49
C LYS A 143 -12.73 24.52 -1.85
N GLY A 144 -13.42 24.29 -2.97
CA GLY A 144 -12.83 24.37 -4.31
C GLY A 144 -11.85 23.22 -4.63
N LEU A 145 -11.94 22.08 -3.94
CA LEU A 145 -11.12 20.87 -4.22
C LEU A 145 -11.94 19.77 -4.92
N SER A 146 -12.98 20.12 -5.68
CA SER A 146 -13.78 19.13 -6.44
C SER A 146 -12.97 18.41 -7.51
N ASP A 147 -12.00 19.10 -8.11
CA ASP A 147 -11.28 18.62 -9.29
C ASP A 147 -9.97 17.90 -8.92
N VAL A 148 -9.67 17.81 -7.61
CA VAL A 148 -8.46 17.17 -7.11
C VAL A 148 -8.58 15.65 -7.24
N PRO A 149 -7.56 14.96 -7.79
CA PRO A 149 -7.63 13.52 -7.96
C PRO A 149 -7.77 12.79 -6.62
N PRO A 150 -8.51 11.67 -6.58
CA PRO A 150 -8.79 10.94 -5.34
C PRO A 150 -7.52 10.45 -4.62
N GLU A 151 -6.44 10.16 -5.35
CA GLU A 151 -5.16 9.78 -4.76
C GLU A 151 -4.52 10.93 -3.94
N HIS A 152 -4.64 12.17 -4.40
CA HIS A 152 -4.15 13.33 -3.64
C HIS A 152 -5.01 13.58 -2.39
N LEU A 153 -6.32 13.38 -2.47
CA LEU A 153 -7.23 13.49 -1.33
C LEU A 153 -6.90 12.47 -0.22
N LYS A 154 -6.52 11.25 -0.60
CA LYS A 154 -6.06 10.21 0.35
C LYS A 154 -4.81 10.66 1.10
N VAL A 155 -3.82 11.19 0.37
CA VAL A 155 -2.56 11.68 0.97
C VAL A 155 -2.82 12.83 1.94
N MET A 156 -3.63 13.82 1.56
CA MET A 156 -3.99 14.93 2.45
C MET A 156 -4.76 14.47 3.69
N THR A 157 -5.60 13.44 3.54
CA THR A 157 -6.36 12.89 4.66
C THR A 157 -5.43 12.14 5.62
N ALA A 158 -4.48 11.35 5.10
CA ALA A 158 -3.47 10.67 5.91
C ALA A 158 -2.60 11.67 6.69
N GLN A 159 -2.16 12.77 6.04
CA GLN A 159 -1.44 13.85 6.72
C GLN A 159 -2.23 14.45 7.88
N ARG A 160 -3.51 14.76 7.65
CA ARG A 160 -4.39 15.29 8.71
C ARG A 160 -4.57 14.31 9.87
N VAL A 161 -4.69 13.01 9.59
CA VAL A 161 -4.82 11.98 10.63
C VAL A 161 -3.56 11.94 11.50
N GLU A 162 -2.38 12.02 10.88
CA GLU A 162 -1.11 12.03 11.60
C GLU A 162 -0.96 13.30 12.46
N GLU A 163 -1.29 14.47 11.92
CA GLU A 163 -1.28 15.75 12.66
C GLU A 163 -2.21 15.69 13.88
N ASN A 164 -3.45 15.21 13.69
CA ASN A 164 -4.41 15.05 14.77
C ASN A 164 -3.91 14.06 15.83
N LYS A 165 -3.24 12.97 15.42
CA LYS A 165 -2.67 11.99 16.35
C LYS A 165 -1.59 12.62 17.21
N VAL A 166 -0.67 13.38 16.60
CA VAL A 166 0.39 14.10 17.33
C VAL A 166 -0.20 15.13 18.30
N GLU A 167 -1.22 15.87 17.87
CA GLU A 167 -1.91 16.84 18.71
C GLU A 167 -2.60 16.15 19.90
N LEU A 168 -3.31 15.04 19.67
CA LEU A 168 -3.94 14.24 20.72
C LEU A 168 -2.92 13.69 21.72
N GLU A 169 -1.75 13.24 21.28
CA GLU A 169 -0.68 12.80 22.17
C GLU A 169 -0.14 13.94 23.04
N LYS A 170 0.03 15.14 22.47
CA LYS A 170 0.40 16.33 23.24
C LYS A 170 -0.66 16.66 24.29
N LEU A 171 -1.94 16.64 23.91
CA LEU A 171 -3.05 16.90 24.84
C LEU A 171 -3.11 15.85 25.96
N LYS A 172 -2.88 14.56 25.64
CA LYS A 172 -2.79 13.48 26.63
C LYS A 172 -1.67 13.74 27.64
N LYS A 173 -0.48 14.11 27.18
CA LYS A 173 0.66 14.44 28.06
C LYS A 173 0.33 15.60 29.00
N GLN A 174 -0.25 16.68 28.47
CA GLN A 174 -0.65 17.83 29.29
C GLN A 174 -1.74 17.50 30.32
N ARG A 175 -2.66 16.58 30.02
CA ARG A 175 -3.66 16.14 31.01
C ARG A 175 -2.97 15.39 32.15
N LEU A 176 -2.09 14.46 31.83
CA LEU A 176 -1.36 13.65 32.81
C LEU A 176 -0.44 14.50 33.70
N GLU A 177 0.14 15.58 33.17
CA GLU A 177 0.92 16.55 33.96
C GLU A 177 0.08 17.39 34.92
N ARG A 178 -1.21 17.66 34.60
CA ARG A 178 -2.12 18.38 35.51
C ARG A 178 -2.70 17.50 36.60
N GLU A 179 -2.85 16.21 36.32
CA GLU A 179 -3.41 15.22 37.24
C GLU A 179 -2.35 14.62 38.20
N ARG A 180 -1.07 14.97 38.00
CA ARG A 180 0.07 14.55 38.83
C ARG A 180 0.46 15.61 39.84
#